data_AF-A0A345ZK73-F1
#
_entry.id   AF-A0A345ZK73-F1
#
_cell.length_a   1.000
_cell.length_b   1.000
_cell.length_c   1.000
_cell.angle_alpha   90.00
_cell.angle_beta   90.00
_cell.angle_gamma   90.00
#
_symmetry.space_group_name_H-M   'P 1'
#
loop_
_entity.id
_entity.type
_entity.pdbx_description
1 polymer ?
#
loop_
_entity_poly.entity_id
_entity_poly.type
_entity_poly.pdbx_seq_one_letter_code
_entity_poly.pdbx_strand_id
1 'polypeptide(L)'
;MSAQMPQLIQDSGVPFDLFIQALTEQLDKAQASMAIKARVGRMPLTFAVKDVSIDLRAFVHMVDDDVYLRPAGPGEAEASTIKLALTTITKAMVEENAVDFKAEDPKFNLKEALGDQISDDEQRRLERIGVRTITQLNELKATAGTDVIARLSRMPVNRLQQAMMSAAAPRVTRVERNDQGDRVHLTAPGLRAGRLPLVRANGMSVPVVAAHDGEIVLAPMAMQLGCEAEVDFGDGEFARVHLADGQLGRWEASP
;
A
#
# COMPACT_ATOMS: atom_id res chain seq x y z
N MET A 1 16.78 -23.87 0.26
CA MET A 1 17.39 -24.25 -1.04
C MET A 1 17.42 -22.99 -1.89
N SER A 2 18.61 -22.43 -2.08
CA SER A 2 18.84 -21.19 -2.83
C SER A 2 18.52 -21.47 -4.29
N ALA A 3 17.48 -20.83 -4.83
CA ALA A 3 17.21 -20.88 -6.26
C ALA A 3 18.37 -20.17 -6.97
N GLN A 4 19.30 -20.96 -7.52
CA GLN A 4 20.32 -20.46 -8.42
C GLN A 4 19.62 -19.90 -9.65
N MET A 5 19.78 -18.59 -9.89
CA MET A 5 19.24 -17.92 -11.08
C MET A 5 19.80 -18.58 -12.36
N PRO A 6 18.97 -18.77 -13.41
CA PRO A 6 19.38 -19.30 -14.71
C PRO A 6 20.62 -18.58 -15.27
N GLN A 7 21.56 -19.33 -15.86
CA GLN A 7 22.84 -18.81 -16.36
C GLN A 7 22.71 -17.65 -17.36
N LEU A 8 21.63 -17.58 -18.17
CA LEU A 8 21.40 -16.44 -19.06
C LEU A 8 21.19 -15.11 -18.32
N ILE A 9 20.62 -15.12 -17.10
CA ILE A 9 20.38 -13.91 -16.29
C ILE A 9 21.69 -13.45 -15.63
N GLN A 10 22.63 -14.37 -15.39
CA GLN A 10 23.93 -14.04 -14.79
C GLN A 10 24.79 -13.16 -15.72
N ASP A 11 24.68 -13.34 -17.04
CA ASP A 11 25.35 -12.49 -18.04
C ASP A 11 24.59 -11.19 -18.35
N SER A 12 23.29 -11.11 -18.00
CA SER A 12 22.43 -9.97 -18.34
C SER A 12 22.64 -8.75 -17.42
N GLY A 13 23.22 -8.96 -16.22
CA GLY A 13 23.42 -7.89 -15.23
C GLY A 13 22.24 -7.73 -14.25
N VAL A 14 22.23 -6.63 -13.50
CA VAL A 14 21.22 -6.32 -12.48
C VAL A 14 20.15 -5.41 -13.10
N PRO A 15 18.84 -5.63 -12.82
CA PRO A 15 17.79 -4.70 -13.22
C PRO A 15 18.09 -3.28 -12.73
N PHE A 16 17.92 -2.30 -13.61
CA PHE A 16 18.30 -0.91 -13.31
C PHE A 16 17.51 -0.33 -12.14
N ASP A 17 16.22 -0.65 -12.05
CA ASP A 17 15.35 -0.22 -10.96
C ASP A 17 15.81 -0.77 -9.61
N LEU A 18 16.20 -2.05 -9.55
CA LEU A 18 16.76 -2.69 -8.37
C LEU A 18 18.08 -2.03 -7.95
N PHE A 19 18.93 -1.67 -8.93
CA PHE A 19 20.17 -0.96 -8.66
C PHE A 19 19.91 0.43 -8.05
N ILE A 20 19.00 1.22 -8.63
CA ILE A 20 18.63 2.55 -8.10
C ILE A 20 18.03 2.41 -6.70
N GLN A 21 17.14 1.44 -6.49
CA GLN A 21 16.53 1.18 -5.19
C GLN A 21 17.58 0.84 -4.11
N ALA A 22 18.50 -0.08 -4.41
CA ALA A 22 19.57 -0.43 -3.50
C ALA A 22 20.47 0.77 -3.18
N LEU A 23 20.77 1.61 -4.18
CA LEU A 23 21.55 2.83 -3.98
C LEU A 23 20.84 3.83 -3.06
N THR A 24 19.54 4.05 -3.24
CA THR A 24 18.74 4.92 -2.37
C THR A 24 18.69 4.40 -0.93
N GLU A 25 18.49 3.09 -0.73
CA GLU A 25 18.47 2.48 0.61
C GLU A 25 19.82 2.66 1.34
N GLN A 26 20.95 2.55 0.63
CA GLN A 26 22.27 2.79 1.23
C GLN A 26 22.46 4.25 1.62
N LEU A 27 21.99 5.19 0.79
CA LEU A 27 22.05 6.63 1.10
C LEU A 27 21.19 6.97 2.32
N ASP A 28 19.96 6.45 2.42
CA ASP A 28 19.08 6.65 3.56
C ASP A 28 19.69 6.11 4.86
N LYS A 29 20.27 4.91 4.80
CA LYS A 29 20.95 4.30 5.96
C LYS A 29 22.15 5.15 6.41
N ALA A 30 22.90 5.70 5.46
CA ALA A 30 24.01 6.61 5.76
C ALA A 30 23.51 7.88 6.44
N GLN A 31 22.43 8.50 5.94
CA GLN A 31 21.81 9.68 6.54
C GLN A 31 21.26 9.42 7.95
N ALA A 32 20.56 8.31 8.15
CA ALA A 32 20.04 7.92 9.46
C ALA A 32 21.17 7.73 10.48
N SER A 33 22.28 7.10 10.08
CA SER A 33 23.46 6.96 10.94
C SER A 33 24.08 8.32 11.30
N MET A 34 24.15 9.25 10.35
CA MET A 34 24.64 10.62 10.60
C MET A 34 23.72 11.38 11.56
N ALA A 35 22.40 11.29 11.40
CA ALA A 35 21.44 11.92 12.29
C ALA A 35 21.55 11.40 13.74
N ILE A 36 21.76 10.08 13.91
CA ILE A 36 21.99 9.47 15.23
C ILE A 36 23.32 9.96 15.83
N LYS A 37 24.41 10.00 15.05
CA LYS A 37 25.71 10.52 15.51
C LYS A 37 25.61 11.98 15.95
N ALA A 38 24.85 12.79 15.21
CA ALA A 38 24.60 14.20 15.51
C ALA A 38 23.81 14.39 16.82
N ARG A 39 22.76 13.58 17.03
CA ARG A 39 21.83 13.75 18.16
C ARG A 39 22.26 13.04 19.44
N VAL A 40 22.85 11.86 19.34
CA VAL A 40 23.12 10.96 20.49
C VAL A 40 24.60 10.94 20.87
N GLY A 41 25.51 11.18 19.91
CA GLY A 41 26.93 10.89 20.10
C GLY A 41 27.82 12.05 20.56
N ARG A 42 27.39 13.33 20.44
CA ARG A 42 28.30 14.52 20.46
C ARG A 42 29.57 14.32 19.60
N MET A 43 29.53 13.39 18.64
CA MET A 43 30.66 13.04 17.80
C MET A 43 30.70 14.07 16.67
N PRO A 44 31.87 14.66 16.38
CA PRO A 44 31.99 15.65 15.33
C PRO A 44 31.56 15.03 13.99
N LEU A 45 30.56 15.63 13.36
CA LEU A 45 30.21 15.35 11.97
C LEU A 45 31.33 15.90 11.10
N THR A 46 32.27 15.06 10.71
CA THR A 46 33.42 15.48 9.89
C THR A 46 33.07 15.65 8.42
N PHE A 47 31.89 15.22 7.97
CA PHE A 47 31.42 15.34 6.60
C PHE A 47 29.90 15.47 6.52
N ALA A 48 29.41 16.23 5.54
CA ALA A 48 28.01 16.30 5.13
C ALA A 48 27.94 15.92 3.64
N VAL A 49 27.17 14.88 3.30
CA VAL A 49 26.94 14.49 1.91
C VAL A 49 25.80 15.37 1.38
N LYS A 50 26.12 16.34 0.52
CA LYS A 50 25.14 17.23 -0.10
C LYS A 50 24.63 16.69 -1.43
N ASP A 51 25.55 16.22 -2.27
CA ASP A 51 25.30 15.73 -3.61
C ASP A 51 26.19 14.51 -3.87
N VAL A 52 25.66 13.49 -4.54
CA VAL A 52 26.41 12.28 -4.93
C VAL A 52 26.40 12.16 -6.44
N SER A 53 27.58 12.24 -7.05
CA SER A 53 27.79 11.97 -8.47
C SER A 53 28.57 10.67 -8.64
N ILE A 54 28.01 9.72 -9.38
CA ILE A 54 28.63 8.44 -9.67
C ILE A 54 28.73 8.27 -11.18
N ASP A 55 29.95 8.07 -11.66
CA ASP A 55 30.22 7.71 -13.05
C ASP A 55 30.46 6.19 -13.10
N LEU A 56 29.45 5.45 -13.53
CA LEU A 56 29.50 3.99 -13.63
C LEU A 56 29.80 3.57 -15.08
N ARG A 57 30.83 2.75 -15.28
CA ARG A 57 31.06 2.08 -16.57
C ARG A 57 30.28 0.77 -16.59
N ALA A 58 29.28 0.67 -17.46
CA ALA A 58 28.40 -0.48 -17.55
C ALA A 58 27.89 -0.71 -18.98
N PHE A 59 27.51 -1.94 -19.26
CA PHE A 59 26.72 -2.30 -20.43
C PHE A 59 25.25 -2.20 -20.07
N VAL A 60 24.48 -1.57 -20.95
CA VAL A 60 23.04 -1.41 -20.83
C VAL A 60 22.39 -2.33 -21.84
N HIS A 61 21.54 -3.23 -21.36
CA HIS A 61 20.74 -4.11 -22.19
C HIS A 61 19.26 -3.87 -21.94
N MET A 62 18.47 -3.84 -23.01
CA MET A 62 17.01 -3.91 -22.90
C MET A 62 16.56 -5.32 -23.20
N VAL A 63 15.77 -5.89 -22.28
CA VAL A 63 15.10 -7.17 -22.48
C VAL A 63 13.62 -6.91 -22.27
N ASP A 64 12.81 -7.13 -23.30
CA ASP A 64 11.42 -6.69 -23.37
C ASP A 64 11.30 -5.18 -23.07
N ASP A 65 10.68 -4.80 -21.96
CA ASP A 65 10.50 -3.41 -21.49
C ASP A 65 11.42 -3.05 -20.30
N ASP A 66 12.29 -3.96 -19.87
CA ASP A 66 13.14 -3.79 -18.70
C ASP A 66 14.60 -3.48 -19.07
N VAL A 67 15.19 -2.54 -18.33
CA VAL A 67 16.58 -2.12 -18.49
C VAL A 67 17.46 -2.88 -17.50
N TYR A 68 18.51 -3.52 -18.01
CA TYR A 68 19.51 -4.24 -17.25
C TYR A 68 20.87 -3.55 -17.33
N LEU A 69 21.58 -3.53 -16.21
CA LEU A 69 22.93 -2.99 -16.08
C LEU A 69 23.93 -4.08 -15.71
N ARG A 70 24.94 -4.26 -16.55
CA ARG A 70 26.11 -5.08 -16.23
C ARG A 70 27.34 -4.19 -16.03
N PRO A 71 27.97 -4.16 -14.84
CA PRO A 71 29.22 -3.44 -14.64
C PRO A 71 30.30 -3.93 -15.60
N ALA A 72 31.11 -3.00 -16.11
CA ALA A 72 32.24 -3.32 -16.98
C ALA A 72 33.38 -3.99 -16.18
N GLY A 73 33.89 -5.09 -16.69
CA GLY A 73 35.07 -5.76 -16.18
C GLY A 73 36.38 -5.13 -16.65
N PRO A 74 37.52 -5.52 -16.06
CA PRO A 74 38.84 -5.05 -16.49
C PRO A 74 39.10 -5.37 -17.97
N GLY A 75 39.45 -4.37 -18.76
CA GLY A 75 39.75 -4.52 -20.19
C GLY A 75 38.56 -4.37 -21.15
N GLU A 76 37.33 -4.22 -20.64
CA GLU A 76 36.15 -3.99 -21.46
C GLU A 76 36.05 -2.50 -21.87
N ALA A 77 36.60 -2.15 -23.03
CA ALA A 77 36.70 -0.78 -23.51
C ALA A 77 35.37 -0.19 -24.00
N GLU A 78 34.44 -1.03 -24.46
CA GLU A 78 33.19 -0.63 -25.12
C GLU A 78 32.04 -0.32 -24.15
N ALA A 79 32.29 -0.36 -22.83
CA ALA A 79 31.27 -0.07 -21.84
C ALA A 79 30.81 1.40 -21.90
N SER A 80 29.50 1.61 -21.78
CA SER A 80 28.89 2.93 -21.68
C SER A 80 29.18 3.56 -20.32
N THR A 81 29.30 4.89 -20.28
CA THR A 81 29.41 5.63 -19.01
C THR A 81 28.03 6.19 -18.63
N ILE A 82 27.52 5.73 -17.50
CA ILE A 82 26.27 6.18 -16.91
C ILE A 82 26.61 7.17 -15.81
N LYS A 83 26.10 8.39 -15.93
CA LYS A 83 26.26 9.44 -14.93
C LYS A 83 25.00 9.54 -14.09
N LEU A 84 25.13 9.27 -12.80
CA LEU A 84 24.04 9.36 -11.83
C LEU A 84 24.32 10.53 -10.90
N ALA A 85 23.47 11.54 -10.97
CA ALA A 85 23.47 12.65 -10.04
C ALA A 85 22.26 12.50 -9.11
N LEU A 86 22.52 12.11 -7.86
CA LEU A 86 21.49 12.02 -6.82
C LEU A 86 21.56 13.29 -5.97
N THR A 87 20.50 14.08 -6.05
CA THR A 87 20.30 15.24 -5.19
C THR A 87 19.48 14.84 -3.98
N THR A 88 19.84 15.40 -2.82
CA THR A 88 19.08 15.14 -1.60
C THR A 88 17.75 15.88 -1.66
N ILE A 89 16.62 15.16 -1.67
CA ILE A 89 15.30 15.78 -1.61
C ILE A 89 15.08 16.24 -0.16
N THR A 90 14.95 17.54 0.07
CA THR A 90 14.67 18.07 1.40
C THR A 90 13.19 17.86 1.75
N LYS A 91 12.86 17.81 3.05
CA LYS A 91 11.48 17.65 3.53
C LYS A 91 10.50 18.65 2.89
N ALA A 92 10.94 19.88 2.65
CA ALA A 92 10.13 20.89 1.95
C ALA A 92 9.81 20.54 0.48
N MET A 93 10.76 19.91 -0.24
CA MET A 93 10.55 19.47 -1.63
C MET A 93 9.64 18.23 -1.71
N VAL A 94 9.68 17.37 -0.69
CA VAL A 94 8.74 16.25 -0.55
C VAL A 94 7.35 16.79 -0.20
N GLU A 95 7.22 17.68 0.78
CA GLU A 95 5.92 18.26 1.18
C GLU A 95 5.29 19.13 0.07
N GLU A 96 6.09 19.76 -0.81
CA GLU A 96 5.57 20.45 -2.01
C GLU A 96 4.95 19.51 -3.06
N ASN A 97 5.31 18.22 -3.07
CA ASN A 97 4.86 17.24 -4.07
C ASN A 97 4.12 16.04 -3.45
N ALA A 98 4.11 15.91 -2.13
CA ALA A 98 3.40 14.89 -1.40
C ALA A 98 1.95 15.36 -1.29
N VAL A 99 1.05 14.58 -1.87
CA VAL A 99 -0.38 14.68 -1.56
C VAL A 99 -0.51 14.55 -0.04
N ASP A 100 -1.20 15.49 0.60
CA ASP A 100 -1.37 15.57 2.06
C ASP A 100 -1.83 14.21 2.64
N PHE A 101 -0.86 13.42 3.13
CA PHE A 101 -1.13 12.13 3.74
C PHE A 101 -1.61 12.36 5.18
N LYS A 102 -2.92 12.27 5.39
CA LYS A 102 -3.50 12.30 6.74
C LYS A 102 -2.99 11.12 7.55
N ALA A 103 -2.61 11.38 8.79
CA ALA A 103 -2.25 10.34 9.75
C ALA A 103 -3.48 9.49 10.05
N GLU A 104 -3.53 8.27 9.49
CA GLU A 104 -4.62 7.33 9.72
C GLU A 104 -4.32 6.34 10.87
N ASP A 105 -5.41 5.87 11.46
CA ASP A 105 -5.49 5.09 12.70
C ASP A 105 -4.66 3.78 12.62
N PRO A 106 -3.67 3.57 13.52
CA PRO A 106 -2.77 2.40 13.48
C PRO A 106 -3.45 1.04 13.63
N LYS A 107 -4.75 1.01 13.92
CA LYS A 107 -5.56 -0.21 14.00
C LYS A 107 -5.81 -0.88 12.64
N PHE A 108 -5.48 -0.24 11.52
CA PHE A 108 -5.94 -0.66 10.20
C PHE A 108 -4.78 -0.89 9.21
N ASN A 109 -3.92 -1.85 9.54
CA ASN A 109 -2.78 -2.23 8.70
C ASN A 109 -3.22 -3.10 7.50
N LEU A 110 -2.39 -3.10 6.44
CA LEU A 110 -2.63 -3.88 5.22
C LEU A 110 -2.79 -5.39 5.48
N LYS A 111 -2.08 -5.91 6.50
CA LYS A 111 -2.04 -7.34 6.84
C LYS A 111 -3.36 -7.85 7.39
N GLU A 112 -4.01 -7.10 8.27
CA GLU A 112 -5.32 -7.46 8.84
C GLU A 112 -6.43 -7.43 7.80
N ALA A 113 -6.31 -6.55 6.81
CA ALA A 113 -7.35 -6.37 5.81
C ALA A 113 -7.26 -7.31 4.62
N LEU A 114 -6.04 -7.62 4.19
CA LEU A 114 -5.80 -8.54 3.09
C LEU A 114 -5.65 -9.99 3.57
N GLY A 115 -5.33 -10.21 4.85
CA GLY A 115 -5.26 -11.54 5.46
C GLY A 115 -4.39 -12.51 4.66
N ASP A 116 -4.85 -13.75 4.52
CA ASP A 116 -4.15 -14.82 3.78
C ASP A 116 -4.17 -14.65 2.24
N GLN A 117 -4.84 -13.61 1.71
CA GLN A 117 -4.90 -13.36 0.26
C GLN A 117 -3.58 -12.78 -0.28
N ILE A 118 -2.73 -12.27 0.59
CA ILE A 118 -1.43 -11.67 0.27
C ILE A 118 -0.34 -12.37 1.09
N SER A 119 0.74 -12.78 0.43
CA SER A 119 1.91 -13.31 1.13
C SER A 119 2.69 -12.20 1.83
N ASP A 120 3.41 -12.53 2.91
CA ASP A 120 4.29 -11.57 3.60
C ASP A 120 5.33 -10.92 2.63
N ASP A 121 5.71 -11.62 1.54
CA ASP A 121 6.61 -11.05 0.53
C ASP A 121 5.92 -10.00 -0.35
N GLU A 122 4.69 -10.27 -0.79
CA GLU A 122 3.87 -9.30 -1.55
C GLU A 122 3.54 -8.06 -0.70
N GLN A 123 3.26 -8.25 0.59
CA GLN A 123 3.07 -7.14 1.53
C GLN A 123 4.31 -6.24 1.58
N ARG A 124 5.50 -6.83 1.75
CA ARG A 124 6.76 -6.06 1.78
C ARG A 124 7.00 -5.30 0.48
N ARG A 125 6.57 -5.84 -0.67
CA ARG A 125 6.67 -5.14 -1.96
C ARG A 125 5.74 -3.92 -2.02
N LEU A 126 4.51 -4.03 -1.50
CA LEU A 126 3.59 -2.90 -1.38
C LEU A 126 4.10 -1.83 -0.39
N GLU A 127 4.65 -2.26 0.75
CA GLU A 127 5.23 -1.33 1.72
C GLU A 127 6.45 -0.58 1.19
N ARG A 128 7.26 -1.23 0.33
CA ARG A 128 8.41 -0.61 -0.34
C ARG A 128 8.03 0.51 -1.30
N ILE A 129 6.86 0.43 -1.95
CA ILE A 129 6.35 1.48 -2.82
C ILE A 129 5.55 2.54 -2.04
N GLY A 130 5.56 2.48 -0.71
CA GLY A 130 4.91 3.44 0.17
C GLY A 130 3.48 3.08 0.60
N VAL A 131 2.98 1.91 0.22
CA VAL A 131 1.61 1.46 0.55
C VAL A 131 1.62 0.60 1.81
N ARG A 132 1.13 1.16 2.91
CA ARG A 132 1.04 0.53 4.24
C ARG A 132 -0.40 0.32 4.71
N THR A 133 -1.35 1.02 4.11
CA THR A 133 -2.78 0.92 4.41
C THR A 133 -3.60 0.69 3.13
N ILE A 134 -4.84 0.26 3.31
CA ILE A 134 -5.82 0.10 2.22
C ILE A 134 -6.14 1.44 1.59
N THR A 135 -6.30 2.49 2.40
CA THR A 135 -6.61 3.83 1.91
C THR A 135 -5.53 4.28 0.93
N GLN A 136 -4.26 4.10 1.30
CA GLN A 136 -3.12 4.41 0.44
C GLN A 136 -3.13 3.60 -0.86
N LEU A 137 -3.51 2.31 -0.80
CA LEU A 137 -3.63 1.47 -1.99
C LEU A 137 -4.75 1.98 -2.93
N ASN A 138 -5.89 2.41 -2.38
CA ASN A 138 -7.02 2.94 -3.13
C ASN A 138 -6.73 4.33 -3.73
N GLU A 139 -6.09 5.22 -2.97
CA GLU A 139 -5.64 6.53 -3.46
C GLU A 139 -4.60 6.39 -4.57
N LEU A 140 -3.63 5.49 -4.39
CA LEU A 140 -2.61 5.23 -5.40
C LEU A 140 -3.24 4.68 -6.69
N LYS A 141 -4.28 3.85 -6.60
CA LYS A 141 -5.03 3.39 -7.79
C LYS A 141 -5.76 4.54 -8.47
N ALA A 142 -6.44 5.39 -7.71
CA ALA A 142 -7.17 6.53 -8.28
C ALA A 142 -6.23 7.49 -9.03
N THR A 143 -4.99 7.61 -8.55
CA THR A 143 -4.01 8.56 -9.09
C THR A 143 -3.14 7.95 -10.21
N ALA A 144 -2.65 6.72 -10.05
CA ALA A 144 -1.65 6.10 -10.92
C ALA A 144 -2.18 4.90 -11.74
N GLY A 145 -3.34 4.35 -11.40
CA GLY A 145 -3.91 3.17 -12.06
C GLY A 145 -3.27 1.85 -11.61
N THR A 146 -4.00 0.75 -11.81
CA THR A 146 -3.64 -0.60 -11.33
C THR A 146 -2.38 -1.16 -12.00
N ASP A 147 -2.15 -0.86 -13.29
CA ASP A 147 -1.00 -1.38 -14.04
C ASP A 147 0.34 -0.83 -13.57
N VAL A 148 0.36 0.46 -13.18
CA VAL A 148 1.55 1.11 -12.63
C VAL A 148 1.90 0.51 -11.27
N ILE A 149 0.90 0.26 -10.43
CA ILE A 149 1.09 -0.40 -9.14
C ILE A 149 1.64 -1.82 -9.34
N ALA A 150 1.08 -2.58 -10.30
CA ALA A 150 1.55 -3.92 -10.62
C ALA A 150 3.01 -3.94 -11.06
N ARG A 151 3.42 -2.98 -11.90
CA ARG A 151 4.82 -2.84 -12.34
C ARG A 151 5.77 -2.48 -11.19
N LEU A 152 5.39 -1.50 -10.37
CA LEU A 152 6.22 -1.04 -9.24
C LEU A 152 6.32 -2.07 -8.12
N SER A 153 5.22 -2.76 -7.80
CA SER A 153 5.19 -3.82 -6.79
C SER A 153 5.67 -5.17 -7.32
N ARG A 154 5.85 -5.31 -8.64
CA ARG A 154 6.12 -6.59 -9.34
C ARG A 154 5.10 -7.67 -8.94
N MET A 155 3.84 -7.28 -8.83
CA MET A 155 2.72 -8.17 -8.53
C MET A 155 1.85 -8.37 -9.77
N PRO A 156 1.31 -9.58 -10.01
CA PRO A 156 0.35 -9.78 -11.10
C PRO A 156 -0.88 -8.89 -10.94
N VAL A 157 -1.34 -8.27 -12.02
CA VAL A 157 -2.51 -7.37 -12.02
C VAL A 157 -3.75 -8.07 -11.42
N ASN A 158 -4.00 -9.33 -11.77
CA ASN A 158 -5.11 -10.11 -11.25
C ASN A 158 -5.04 -10.30 -9.72
N ARG A 159 -3.83 -10.54 -9.19
CA ARG A 159 -3.59 -10.65 -7.74
C ARG A 159 -3.87 -9.32 -7.05
N LEU A 160 -3.39 -8.23 -7.63
CA LEU A 160 -3.64 -6.89 -7.10
C LEU A 160 -5.13 -6.56 -7.10
N GLN A 161 -5.84 -6.84 -8.21
CA GLN A 161 -7.29 -6.65 -8.30
C GLN A 161 -8.04 -7.46 -7.26
N GLN A 162 -7.70 -8.73 -7.04
CA GLN A 162 -8.34 -9.58 -6.04
C GLN A 162 -8.08 -9.07 -4.61
N ALA A 163 -6.84 -8.65 -4.31
CA ALA A 163 -6.51 -8.01 -3.05
C ALA A 163 -7.33 -6.72 -2.85
N MET A 164 -7.50 -5.92 -3.90
CA MET A 164 -8.28 -4.69 -3.84
C MET A 164 -9.78 -4.91 -3.68
N MET A 165 -10.35 -5.93 -4.34
CA MET A 165 -11.75 -6.29 -4.13
C MET A 165 -12.01 -6.71 -2.68
N SER A 166 -11.06 -7.44 -2.09
CA SER A 166 -11.12 -7.84 -0.69
C SER A 166 -10.97 -6.64 0.25
N ALA A 167 -10.07 -5.71 -0.08
CA ALA A 167 -9.86 -4.46 0.66
C ALA A 167 -11.05 -3.49 0.57
N ALA A 168 -11.88 -3.61 -0.45
CA ALA A 168 -13.10 -2.82 -0.62
C ALA A 168 -14.27 -3.34 0.24
N ALA A 169 -14.09 -4.41 1.01
CA ALA A 169 -15.12 -4.95 1.89
C ALA A 169 -15.51 -3.93 2.99
N PRO A 170 -16.79 -3.83 3.35
CA PRO A 170 -17.22 -2.92 4.39
C PRO A 170 -16.65 -3.32 5.74
N ARG A 171 -16.38 -2.34 6.59
CA ARG A 171 -15.70 -2.51 7.87
C ARG A 171 -16.36 -1.69 8.95
N VAL A 172 -16.54 -2.26 10.14
CA VAL A 172 -16.96 -1.50 11.32
C VAL A 172 -15.75 -0.73 11.87
N THR A 173 -15.83 0.60 11.80
CA THR A 173 -14.78 1.49 12.32
C THR A 173 -14.98 1.83 13.78
N ARG A 174 -16.23 1.91 14.23
CA ARG A 174 -16.57 2.28 15.60
C ARG A 174 -17.95 1.81 15.99
N VAL A 175 -18.10 1.40 17.24
CA VAL A 175 -19.40 1.18 17.88
C VAL A 175 -19.56 2.19 19.03
N GLU A 176 -20.57 3.05 18.94
CA GLU A 176 -20.93 3.98 20.00
C GLU A 176 -22.14 3.46 20.77
N ARG A 177 -22.06 3.50 22.10
CA ARG A 177 -23.20 3.26 22.98
C ARG A 177 -23.51 4.56 23.71
N ASN A 178 -24.70 5.10 23.50
CA ASN A 178 -25.15 6.33 24.14
C ASN A 178 -26.59 6.15 24.64
N ASP A 179 -27.05 7.07 25.50
CA ASP A 179 -28.40 7.01 26.08
C ASP A 179 -29.52 7.17 25.03
N GLN A 180 -29.19 7.61 23.82
CA GLN A 180 -30.10 7.77 22.68
C GLN A 180 -30.14 6.54 21.76
N GLY A 181 -29.41 5.48 22.10
CA GLY A 181 -29.36 4.20 21.38
C GLY A 181 -28.03 3.95 20.66
N ASP A 182 -27.75 2.67 20.42
CA ASP A 182 -26.48 2.27 19.84
C ASP A 182 -26.30 2.77 18.39
N ARG A 183 -25.05 3.10 18.04
CA ARG A 183 -24.64 3.48 16.69
C ARG A 183 -23.45 2.65 16.25
N VAL A 184 -23.48 2.18 15.01
CA VAL A 184 -22.34 1.48 14.39
C VAL A 184 -21.91 2.27 13.17
N HIS A 185 -20.67 2.69 13.16
CA HIS A 185 -20.03 3.38 12.05
C HIS A 185 -19.30 2.35 11.21
N LEU A 186 -19.52 2.41 9.90
CA LEU A 186 -18.86 1.55 8.94
C LEU A 186 -18.23 2.38 7.84
N THR A 187 -17.04 1.97 7.40
CA THR A 187 -16.50 2.36 6.09
C THR A 187 -16.92 1.29 5.10
N ALA A 188 -17.56 1.70 4.01
CA ALA A 188 -18.02 0.85 2.94
C ALA A 188 -17.64 1.48 1.59
N PRO A 189 -16.44 1.17 1.07
CA PRO A 189 -15.95 1.72 -0.20
C PRO A 189 -16.86 1.42 -1.42
N GLY A 190 -17.69 0.38 -1.35
CA GLY A 190 -18.69 0.05 -2.37
C GLY A 190 -19.99 0.88 -2.31
N LEU A 191 -20.11 1.80 -1.35
CA LEU A 191 -21.30 2.65 -1.20
C LEU A 191 -21.43 3.62 -2.39
N ARG A 192 -22.57 3.55 -3.09
CA ARG A 192 -22.87 4.46 -4.20
C ARG A 192 -23.57 5.72 -3.69
N ALA A 193 -23.14 6.87 -4.19
CA ALA A 193 -23.76 8.15 -3.87
C ALA A 193 -25.25 8.14 -4.28
N GLY A 194 -26.12 8.55 -3.36
CA GLY A 194 -27.56 8.72 -3.62
C GLY A 194 -28.44 7.47 -3.45
N ARG A 195 -27.88 6.30 -3.10
CA ARG A 195 -28.66 5.09 -2.77
C ARG A 195 -28.33 4.64 -1.34
N LEU A 196 -29.36 4.52 -0.50
CA LEU A 196 -29.20 3.95 0.84
C LEU A 196 -29.09 2.42 0.73
N PRO A 197 -28.06 1.80 1.32
CA PRO A 197 -27.93 0.36 1.36
C PRO A 197 -29.00 -0.23 2.29
N LEU A 198 -29.41 -1.48 2.02
CA LEU A 198 -30.29 -2.21 2.92
C LEU A 198 -29.42 -3.04 3.86
N VAL A 199 -29.58 -2.86 5.17
CA VAL A 199 -28.83 -3.62 6.16
C VAL A 199 -29.77 -4.51 6.96
N ARG A 200 -29.39 -5.77 7.15
CA ARG A 200 -30.11 -6.75 7.95
C ARG A 200 -29.17 -7.44 8.93
N ALA A 201 -29.55 -7.53 10.19
CA ALA A 201 -28.81 -8.27 11.20
C ALA A 201 -29.78 -9.15 11.97
N ASN A 202 -29.40 -10.42 12.18
CA ASN A 202 -30.26 -11.42 12.81
C ASN A 202 -31.65 -11.52 12.13
N GLY A 203 -31.67 -11.49 10.79
CA GLY A 203 -32.90 -11.55 9.98
C GLY A 203 -33.80 -10.29 10.02
N MET A 204 -33.42 -9.24 10.77
CA MET A 204 -34.20 -8.02 10.91
C MET A 204 -33.50 -6.82 10.28
N SER A 205 -34.28 -5.87 9.75
CA SER A 205 -33.73 -4.63 9.20
C SER A 205 -33.00 -3.81 10.27
N VAL A 206 -31.81 -3.34 9.94
CA VAL A 206 -31.06 -2.37 10.72
C VAL A 206 -31.24 -0.99 10.06
N PRO A 207 -31.78 0.01 10.77
CA PRO A 207 -31.92 1.35 10.22
C PRO A 207 -30.57 1.97 9.84
N VAL A 208 -30.48 2.50 8.62
CA VAL A 208 -29.37 3.35 8.16
C VAL A 208 -29.70 4.80 8.49
N VAL A 209 -28.92 5.41 9.36
CA VAL A 209 -29.11 6.80 9.84
C VAL A 209 -28.44 7.79 8.90
N ALA A 210 -27.27 7.43 8.37
CA ALA A 210 -26.52 8.23 7.41
C ALA A 210 -25.75 7.32 6.45
N ALA A 211 -25.58 7.78 5.21
CA ALA A 211 -24.72 7.14 4.24
C ALA A 211 -24.12 8.22 3.32
N HIS A 212 -22.82 8.46 3.41
CA HIS A 212 -22.11 9.48 2.63
C HIS A 212 -20.65 9.08 2.42
N ASP A 213 -20.10 9.37 1.24
CA ASP A 213 -18.66 9.27 0.94
C ASP A 213 -17.97 7.98 1.40
N GLY A 214 -18.60 6.83 1.17
CA GLY A 214 -18.04 5.55 1.58
C GLY A 214 -18.16 5.27 3.08
N GLU A 215 -18.97 6.02 3.82
CA GLU A 215 -19.29 5.79 5.23
C GLU A 215 -20.79 5.55 5.43
N ILE A 216 -21.12 4.66 6.36
CA ILE A 216 -22.49 4.31 6.72
C ILE A 216 -22.60 4.35 8.25
N VAL A 217 -23.67 4.97 8.76
CA VAL A 217 -24.02 4.94 10.18
C VAL A 217 -25.30 4.14 10.36
N LEU A 218 -25.23 3.10 11.17
CA LEU A 218 -26.35 2.23 11.51
C LEU A 218 -26.85 2.52 12.92
N ALA A 219 -28.15 2.28 13.14
CA ALA A 219 -28.77 2.27 14.46
C ALA A 219 -29.31 0.87 14.80
N PRO A 220 -28.44 -0.10 15.13
CA PRO A 220 -28.90 -1.43 15.48
C PRO A 220 -29.61 -1.45 16.83
N MET A 221 -30.52 -2.41 17.00
CA MET A 221 -31.06 -2.77 18.30
C MET A 221 -30.00 -3.47 19.15
N ALA A 222 -30.16 -3.45 20.47
CA ALA A 222 -29.23 -4.11 21.40
C ALA A 222 -29.01 -5.60 21.07
N MET A 223 -30.05 -6.29 20.57
CA MET A 223 -29.97 -7.70 20.17
C MET A 223 -29.26 -7.96 18.83
N GLN A 224 -28.96 -6.91 18.07
CA GLN A 224 -28.27 -6.97 16.77
C GLN A 224 -26.78 -6.63 16.89
N LEU A 225 -26.36 -5.99 17.97
CA LEU A 225 -24.94 -5.74 18.24
C LEU A 225 -24.19 -7.07 18.43
N GLY A 226 -23.00 -7.18 17.82
CA GLY A 226 -22.23 -8.42 17.81
C GLY A 226 -22.90 -9.56 17.04
N CYS A 227 -23.89 -9.27 16.19
CA CYS A 227 -24.37 -10.21 15.19
C CYS A 227 -23.70 -9.94 13.84
N GLU A 228 -23.73 -10.94 12.97
CA GLU A 228 -23.41 -10.75 11.56
C GLU A 228 -24.56 -9.98 10.88
N ALA A 229 -24.19 -8.93 10.16
CA ALA A 229 -25.08 -8.11 9.37
C ALA A 229 -24.79 -8.31 7.89
N GLU A 230 -25.84 -8.46 7.11
CA GLU A 230 -25.85 -8.44 5.65
C GLU A 230 -26.08 -7.00 5.20
N VAL A 231 -25.16 -6.47 4.40
CA VAL A 231 -25.21 -5.15 3.79
C VAL A 231 -25.40 -5.33 2.29
N ASP A 232 -26.57 -4.95 1.79
CA ASP A 232 -26.92 -4.94 0.37
C ASP A 232 -26.64 -3.56 -0.22
N PHE A 233 -25.68 -3.49 -1.12
CA PHE A 233 -25.29 -2.27 -1.83
C PHE A 233 -26.12 -2.03 -3.11
N GLY A 234 -26.95 -3.00 -3.50
CA GLY A 234 -27.70 -3.05 -4.75
C GLY A 234 -27.02 -3.90 -5.82
N ASP A 235 -27.78 -4.21 -6.88
CA ASP A 235 -27.30 -4.88 -8.11
C ASP A 235 -26.63 -6.25 -7.90
N GLY A 236 -26.97 -6.93 -6.80
CA GLY A 236 -26.43 -8.24 -6.46
C GLY A 236 -25.14 -8.20 -5.63
N GLU A 237 -24.69 -7.02 -5.19
CA GLU A 237 -23.51 -6.86 -4.35
C GLU A 237 -23.89 -6.89 -2.86
N PHE A 238 -23.55 -8.00 -2.19
CA PHE A 238 -23.80 -8.19 -0.77
C PHE A 238 -22.48 -8.35 -0.02
N ALA A 239 -22.42 -7.80 1.19
CA ALA A 239 -21.33 -8.09 2.10
C ALA A 239 -21.85 -8.48 3.47
N ARG A 240 -21.15 -9.39 4.13
CA ARG A 240 -21.38 -9.74 5.53
C ARG A 240 -20.35 -9.07 6.41
N VAL A 241 -20.79 -8.43 7.49
CA VAL A 241 -19.92 -7.77 8.46
C VAL A 241 -20.44 -7.97 9.86
N HIS A 242 -19.55 -8.29 10.79
CA HIS A 242 -19.93 -8.44 12.19
C HIS A 242 -20.05 -7.07 12.86
N LEU A 243 -21.19 -6.77 13.50
CA LEU A 243 -21.47 -5.46 14.12
C LEU A 243 -20.75 -5.31 15.47
N ALA A 244 -19.41 -5.42 15.45
CA ALA A 244 -18.53 -5.17 16.57
C ALA A 244 -17.31 -4.36 16.13
N ASP A 245 -16.67 -3.70 17.08
CA ASP A 245 -15.59 -2.75 16.80
C ASP A 245 -14.41 -3.41 16.06
N GLY A 246 -13.92 -2.75 15.01
CA GLY A 246 -12.77 -3.17 14.21
C GLY A 246 -13.00 -4.32 13.23
N GLN A 247 -14.22 -4.89 13.15
CA GLN A 247 -14.52 -6.07 12.35
C GLN A 247 -14.53 -5.77 10.85
N LEU A 248 -13.81 -6.60 10.09
CA LEU A 248 -13.78 -6.57 8.63
C LEU A 248 -14.88 -7.45 8.05
N GLY A 249 -15.62 -6.91 7.08
CA GLY A 249 -16.61 -7.65 6.34
C GLY A 249 -16.00 -8.48 5.21
N ARG A 250 -16.86 -9.23 4.53
CA ARG A 250 -16.54 -10.06 3.37
C ARG A 250 -17.60 -9.88 2.32
N TRP A 251 -17.18 -9.73 1.07
CA TRP A 251 -18.10 -9.78 -0.07
C TRP A 251 -18.61 -11.20 -0.26
N GLU A 252 -19.91 -11.33 -0.47
CA GLU A 252 -20.56 -12.57 -0.91
C GLU A 252 -21.15 -12.36 -2.30
N ALA A 253 -21.02 -13.38 -3.15
CA ALA A 253 -21.74 -13.41 -4.41
C ALA A 253 -23.24 -13.58 -4.10
N SER A 254 -24.10 -12.86 -4.82
CA SER A 254 -25.53 -13.10 -4.77
C SER A 254 -25.82 -14.58 -5.06
N PRO A 255 -26.71 -15.24 -4.29
CA PRO A 255 -27.16 -16.59 -4.61
C PRO A 255 -27.88 -16.69 -5.97
#